data_AF-A0A2V6UFN2-F1
#
_entry.id   AF-A0A2V6UFN2-F1
#
_cell.length_a   1.000
_cell.length_b   1.000
_cell.length_c   1.000
_cell.angle_alpha   90.00
_cell.angle_beta   90.00
_cell.angle_gamma   90.00
#
_symmetry.space_group_name_H-M   'P 1'
#
loop_
_entity.id
_entity.type
_entity.pdbx_description
1 polymer ?
#
loop_
_entity_poly.entity_id
_entity_poly.type
_entity_poly.pdbx_seq_one_letter_code
_entity_poly.pdbx_strand_id
1 'polypeptide(L)' 'MTQENLIDRLMAENDEFRRLRTEHQGYERELETLRGTAPLSTDQQWRMSELKKLKLMAKDRMESIIRHAR' A
#
# COMPACT_ATOMS: atom_id res chain seq x y z
N MET A 1 11.30 6.17 20.60
CA MET A 1 11.50 5.64 19.23
C MET A 1 10.67 6.48 18.27
N THR A 2 11.28 7.04 17.23
CA THR A 2 10.54 7.73 16.16
C THR A 2 9.84 6.69 15.28
N GLN A 3 8.72 7.05 14.63
CA GLN A 3 8.02 6.15 13.70
C GLN A 3 8.95 5.62 12.60
N GLU A 4 9.91 6.43 12.17
CA GLU A 4 10.90 6.07 11.16
C GLU A 4 11.81 4.91 11.61
N ASN A 5 12.24 4.90 12.88
CA ASN A 5 13.01 3.78 13.44
C ASN A 5 12.19 2.49 13.54
N LEU A 6 10.89 2.62 13.85
CA LEU A 6 10.00 1.47 13.94
C LEU A 6 9.74 0.85 12.55
N ILE A 7 9.57 1.69 11.54
CA ILE A 7 9.41 1.25 10.14
C ILE A 7 10.69 0.56 9.65
N ASP A 8 11.86 1.12 9.92
CA ASP A 8 13.15 0.52 9.52
C ASP A 8 13.35 -0.86 10.17
N ARG A 9 13.08 -0.94 11.48
CA ARG A 9 13.11 -2.20 12.23
C ARG A 9 12.10 -3.22 11.70
N LEU A 10 10.85 -2.81 11.45
CA LEU A 10 9.82 -3.68 10.86
C LEU A 10 10.16 -4.13 9.45
N MET A 11 10.83 -3.29 8.66
CA MET A 11 11.32 -3.70 7.34
C MET A 11 12.42 -4.76 7.42
N ALA A 12 13.23 -4.74 8.48
CA ALA A 12 14.31 -5.70 8.70
C ALA A 12 13.83 -7.00 9.37
N GLU A 13 12.91 -6.90 10.33
CA GLU A 13 12.44 -8.03 11.14
C GLU A 13 11.15 -8.67 10.61
N ASN A 14 10.37 -7.97 9.77
CA ASN A 14 9.06 -8.42 9.32
C ASN A 14 8.94 -8.42 7.78
N ASP A 15 9.12 -9.62 7.20
CA ASP A 15 8.91 -9.88 5.77
C ASP A 15 7.49 -9.52 5.28
N GLU A 16 6.47 -9.67 6.12
CA GLU A 16 5.10 -9.29 5.77
C GLU A 16 4.98 -7.78 5.60
N PHE A 17 5.56 -6.99 6.52
CA PHE A 17 5.57 -5.53 6.40
C PHE A 17 6.29 -5.08 5.12
N ARG A 18 7.42 -5.71 4.81
CA ARG A 18 8.16 -5.45 3.57
C ARG A 18 7.31 -5.75 2.33
N ARG A 19 6.62 -6.89 2.29
CA ARG A 19 5.71 -7.26 1.20
C ARG A 19 4.56 -6.26 1.06
N LEU A 20 3.89 -5.92 2.16
CA LEU A 20 2.79 -4.96 2.16
C LEU A 20 3.23 -3.58 1.66
N ARG A 21 4.46 -3.15 1.99
CA ARG A 21 5.03 -1.90 1.48
C ARG A 21 5.26 -1.97 -0.03
N THR A 22 5.81 -3.08 -0.53
CA THR A 22 5.99 -3.30 -1.97
C THR A 22 4.66 -3.34 -2.71
N GLU A 23 3.66 -4.05 -2.17
CA GLU A 23 2.31 -4.10 -2.72
C GLU A 23 1.66 -2.71 -2.74
N HIS A 24 1.73 -1.95 -1.65
CA HIS A 24 1.21 -0.60 -1.57
C HIS A 24 1.82 0.33 -2.63
N GLN A 25 3.15 0.25 -2.85
CA GLN A 25 3.83 0.98 -3.92
C GLN A 25 3.39 0.50 -5.31
N GLY A 26 3.19 -0.81 -5.49
CA GLY A 26 2.65 -1.39 -6.71
C GLY A 26 1.25 -0.83 -7.05
N TYR A 27 0.34 -0.88 -6.08
CA TYR A 27 -1.02 -0.34 -6.23
C TYR A 27 -1.02 1.17 -6.52
N GLU A 28 -0.12 1.93 -5.90
CA GLU A 28 0.03 3.35 -6.17
C GLU A 28 0.48 3.63 -7.61
N ARG A 29 1.49 2.92 -8.10
CA ARG A 29 2.01 3.05 -9.47
C ARG A 29 0.99 2.61 -10.52
N GLU A 30 0.23 1.56 -10.23
CA GLU A 30 -0.85 1.08 -11.10
C GLU A 30 -2.00 2.10 -11.16
N LEU A 31 -2.36 2.71 -10.01
CA LEU A 31 -3.31 3.81 -9.95
C LEU A 31 -2.83 5.05 -10.72
N GLU A 32 -1.55 5.41 -10.64
CA GLU A 32 -0.98 6.52 -11.39
C GLU A 32 -1.00 6.27 -12.89
N THR A 33 -0.67 5.05 -13.31
CA THR A 33 -0.74 4.65 -14.73
C THR A 33 -2.16 4.79 -15.26
N LEU A 34 -3.15 4.31 -14.50
CA LEU A 34 -4.56 4.45 -14.86
C LEU A 34 -4.98 5.93 -14.90
N ARG A 35 -4.56 6.76 -13.93
CA ARG A 35 -4.86 8.21 -13.92
C ARG A 35 -4.31 8.95 -15.13
N GLY A 36 -3.13 8.55 -15.61
CA GLY A 36 -2.49 9.18 -16.77
C GLY A 36 -3.21 8.93 -18.09
N THR A 37 -4.00 7.86 -18.19
CA THR A 37 -4.69 7.41 -19.42
C THR A 37 -6.13 7.90 -19.56
N ALA A 38 -6.50 9.05 -19.00
CA ALA A 38 -7.86 9.58 -19.14
C ALA A 38 -8.28 9.76 -20.62
N PRO A 39 -9.54 9.47 -21.03
CA PRO A 39 -10.70 9.11 -20.20
C PRO A 39 -10.75 7.62 -19.80
N LEU A 40 -10.92 7.38 -18.51
CA LEU A 40 -11.03 6.04 -17.93
C LEU A 40 -12.34 5.36 -18.34
N SER A 41 -12.23 4.18 -18.95
CA SER A 41 -13.39 3.33 -19.22
C SER A 41 -13.97 2.74 -17.93
N THR A 42 -15.23 2.28 -17.95
CA THR A 42 -15.93 1.70 -16.79
C THR A 42 -15.13 0.59 -16.09
N ASP A 43 -14.45 -0.27 -16.87
CA ASP A 43 -13.55 -1.30 -16.36
C ASP A 43 -12.36 -0.71 -15.58
N GLN A 44 -11.74 0.36 -16.11
CA GLN A 44 -10.64 1.04 -15.45
C GLN A 44 -11.08 1.77 -14.17
N GLN A 45 -12.30 2.33 -14.13
CA GLN A 45 -12.86 2.93 -12.91
C GLN A 45 -13.11 1.88 -11.82
N TRP A 46 -13.61 0.70 -12.21
CA TRP A 46 -13.78 -0.42 -11.30
C TRP A 46 -12.42 -0.89 -10.77
N ARG A 47 -11.44 -1.08 -11.65
CA ARG A 47 -10.07 -1.47 -11.31
C ARG A 47 -9.38 -0.44 -10.40
N MET A 48 -9.56 0.86 -10.64
CA MET A 48 -9.08 1.91 -9.74
C MET A 48 -9.73 1.83 -8.36
N SER A 49 -11.02 1.54 -8.29
CA SER A 49 -11.74 1.43 -7.02
C SER A 49 -11.27 0.20 -6.24
N GLU A 50 -10.99 -0.90 -6.93
CA GLU A 50 -10.40 -2.11 -6.36
C GLU A 50 -8.97 -1.86 -5.87
N LEU A 51 -8.11 -1.25 -6.70
CA LEU A 51 -6.74 -0.88 -6.32
C LEU A 51 -6.70 0.07 -5.11
N LYS A 52 -7.63 1.04 -5.04
CA LYS A 52 -7.76 1.91 -3.85
C LYS A 52 -8.12 1.11 -2.60
N LYS A 53 -9.01 0.12 -2.71
CA LYS A 53 -9.36 -0.77 -1.57
C LYS A 53 -8.16 -1.62 -1.16
N LEU A 54 -7.47 -2.26 -2.11
CA LEU A 54 -6.27 -3.05 -1.83
C LEU A 54 -5.18 -2.21 -1.17
N LYS A 55 -4.93 -1.00 -1.69
CA LYS A 55 -4.02 -0.03 -1.08
C LYS A 55 -4.42 0.32 0.35
N LEU A 56 -5.71 0.54 0.60
CA LEU A 56 -6.21 0.84 1.94
C LEU A 56 -6.03 -0.37 2.88
N MET A 57 -6.33 -1.59 2.43
CA MET A 57 -6.10 -2.81 3.21
C MET A 57 -4.62 -3.05 3.52
N ALA A 58 -3.74 -2.82 2.55
CA ALA A 58 -2.30 -2.92 2.75
C ALA A 58 -1.81 -1.91 3.79
N LYS A 59 -2.32 -0.66 3.73
CA LYS A 59 -2.05 0.37 4.73
C LYS A 59 -2.57 -0.04 6.11
N ASP A 60 -3.80 -0.54 6.20
CA ASP A 60 -4.41 -0.95 7.47
C ASP A 60 -3.62 -2.09 8.12
N ARG A 61 -3.17 -3.07 7.33
CA ARG A 61 -2.26 -4.12 7.81
C ARG A 61 -0.91 -3.55 8.28
N MET A 62 -0.30 -2.65 7.52
CA MET A 62 0.94 -1.99 7.93
C MET A 62 0.77 -1.25 9.26
N GLU A 63 -0.34 -0.52 9.44
CA GLU A 63 -0.65 0.18 10.69
C GLU A 63 -0.89 -0.79 11.85
N SER A 64 -1.55 -1.93 11.59
CA SER A 64 -1.75 -2.98 12.59
C SER A 64 -0.41 -3.55 13.07
N ILE A 65 0.51 -3.85 12.14
CA ILE A 65 1.86 -4.33 12.47
C ILE A 65 2.62 -3.28 13.29
N ILE A 66 2.57 -2.01 12.87
CA ILE A 66 3.19 -0.89 13.60
C ILE A 66 2.61 -0.77 15.00
N ARG A 67 1.29 -0.93 15.16
CA ARG A 67 0.62 -0.87 16.45
C ARG A 67 0.98 -2.04 17.36
N HIS A 68 1.18 -3.22 16.79
CA HIS A 68 1.64 -4.40 17.53
C HIS A 68 3.12 -4.33 17.93
N ALA A 69 3.94 -3.61 17.16
CA ALA A 69 5.37 -3.46 17.41
C ALA A 69 5.72 -2.22 18.26
N ARG A 70 4.73 -1.38 18.57
CA ARG A 70 4.85 -0.21 19.45
C ARG A 70 4.64 -0.59 20.90
#